data_AF-A0AAD7WGI5-F1
#
_entry.id   AF-A0AAD7WGI5-F1
#
_cell.length_a   1.000
_cell.length_b   1.000
_cell.length_c   1.000
_cell.angle_alpha   90.00
_cell.angle_beta   90.00
_cell.angle_gamma   90.00
#
_symmetry.space_group_name_H-M   'P 1'
#
loop_
_entity.id
_entity.type
_entity.pdbx_description
1 polymer ?
#
loop_
_entity_poly.entity_id
_entity_poly.type
_entity_poly.pdbx_seq_one_letter_code
_entity_poly.pdbx_strand_id
1 'polypeptide(L)'
;MAGMMKTFRSPSRHGYAVEISPFFPTRLACATSQYYGIAGCGTLLVLEQSEGGISLFNSFDWNDGLFDVTWSECNEHVLVTGAGDGSLQIWDTANPQGPLQVLKEHTQEVYSVDWSQTRGENLVLSGSWDRTVKVWDLERPQSLCTFQGHEGVIYSAVWSPHVPGCFASASERPGGSSSVGTSAQDSEAWCRQGPVTAGKGSGSAPRRGS
;
A
#
# COMPACT_ATOMS: atom_id res chain seq x y z
N MET A 1 -17.94 -33.87 -3.15
CA MET A 1 -17.35 -33.66 -1.81
C MET A 1 -17.28 -32.16 -1.57
N ALA A 2 -18.03 -31.63 -0.60
CA ALA A 2 -17.87 -30.24 -0.20
C ALA A 2 -16.50 -30.10 0.48
N GLY A 3 -15.59 -29.31 -0.10
CA GLY A 3 -14.30 -29.04 0.52
C GLY A 3 -14.52 -28.39 1.88
N MET A 4 -14.01 -29.01 2.94
CA MET A 4 -14.12 -28.47 4.29
C MET A 4 -13.39 -27.11 4.33
N MET A 5 -14.11 -26.05 4.71
CA MET A 5 -13.54 -24.70 4.80
C MET A 5 -12.48 -24.66 5.91
N LYS A 6 -11.23 -24.39 5.53
CA LYS A 6 -10.14 -24.17 6.49
C LYS A 6 -10.29 -22.79 7.11
N THR A 7 -10.25 -22.70 8.44
CA THR A 7 -10.47 -21.44 9.17
C THR A 7 -9.34 -21.20 10.15
N PHE A 8 -8.74 -20.00 10.09
CA PHE A 8 -7.86 -19.48 11.13
C PHE A 8 -8.57 -18.36 11.88
N ARG A 9 -8.45 -18.31 13.21
CA ARG A 9 -9.06 -17.26 14.03
C ARG A 9 -7.98 -16.53 14.81
N SER A 10 -7.88 -15.22 14.62
CA SER A 10 -7.04 -14.32 15.41
C SER A 10 -7.92 -13.59 16.44
N PRO A 11 -7.87 -13.94 17.73
CA PRO A 11 -8.67 -13.29 18.76
C PRO A 11 -8.38 -11.80 18.84
N SER A 12 -9.43 -10.98 19.02
CA SER A 12 -9.33 -9.53 19.20
C SER A 12 -8.63 -8.78 18.05
N ARG A 13 -8.63 -9.37 16.85
CA ARG A 13 -8.09 -8.77 15.61
C ARG A 13 -9.14 -8.86 14.51
N HIS A 14 -9.28 -7.78 13.75
CA HIS A 14 -10.16 -7.70 12.59
C HIS A 14 -9.29 -7.67 11.35
N GLY A 15 -9.55 -8.57 10.41
CA GLY A 15 -8.85 -8.61 9.13
C GLY A 15 -9.33 -7.47 8.24
N TYR A 16 -8.38 -6.73 7.67
CA TYR A 16 -8.63 -5.60 6.79
C TYR A 16 -8.25 -5.93 5.35
N ALA A 17 -7.12 -6.59 5.15
CA ALA A 17 -6.68 -7.07 3.85
C ALA A 17 -6.01 -8.44 3.96
N VAL A 18 -6.08 -9.21 2.88
CA VAL A 18 -5.43 -10.52 2.76
C VAL A 18 -4.87 -10.67 1.35
N GLU A 19 -3.62 -11.10 1.26
CA GLU A 19 -2.96 -11.31 -0.02
C GLU A 19 -2.18 -12.64 -0.02
N ILE A 20 -2.24 -13.37 -1.13
CA ILE A 20 -1.51 -14.63 -1.32
C ILE A 20 -0.12 -14.29 -1.85
N SER A 21 0.90 -14.98 -1.35
CA SER A 21 2.27 -14.77 -1.82
C SER A 21 2.39 -15.11 -3.32
N PRO A 22 3.01 -14.23 -4.13
CA PRO A 22 3.24 -14.51 -5.55
C PRO A 22 4.27 -15.64 -5.77
N PHE A 23 5.07 -15.96 -4.75
CA PHE A 23 6.11 -17.01 -4.80
C PHE A 23 5.67 -18.34 -4.19
N PHE A 24 4.93 -18.29 -3.07
CA PHE A 24 4.51 -19.48 -2.33
C PHE A 24 2.99 -19.63 -2.33
N PRO A 25 2.42 -20.61 -3.08
CA PRO A 25 0.97 -20.75 -3.21
C PRO A 25 0.26 -21.15 -1.91
N THR A 26 1.01 -21.63 -0.92
CA THR A 26 0.52 -21.99 0.41
C THR A 26 0.64 -20.85 1.42
N ARG A 27 1.27 -19.73 1.07
CA ARG A 27 1.53 -18.63 2.01
C ARG A 27 0.61 -17.45 1.72
N LEU A 28 0.06 -16.87 2.78
CA LEU A 28 -0.79 -15.69 2.71
C LEU A 28 -0.44 -14.73 3.83
N ALA A 29 -0.57 -13.44 3.55
CA ALA A 29 -0.40 -12.37 4.51
C ALA A 29 -1.75 -11.73 4.80
N CYS A 30 -1.97 -11.31 6.04
CA CYS A 30 -3.20 -10.67 6.47
C CYS A 30 -2.86 -9.47 7.33
N ALA A 31 -3.27 -8.28 6.88
CA ALA A 31 -3.24 -7.06 7.67
C ALA A 31 -4.43 -7.08 8.64
N THR A 32 -4.13 -6.94 9.93
CA THR A 32 -5.16 -6.93 10.96
C THR A 32 -5.03 -5.75 11.89
N SER A 33 -6.16 -5.34 12.47
CA SER A 33 -6.24 -4.24 13.43
C SER A 33 -7.08 -4.61 14.65
N GLN A 34 -6.70 -4.07 15.81
CA GLN A 34 -7.52 -4.12 17.02
C GLN A 34 -8.72 -3.18 16.94
N TYR A 35 -9.72 -3.40 17.80
CA TYR A 35 -10.87 -2.51 18.00
C TYR A 35 -11.51 -1.97 16.70
N TYR A 36 -11.72 -2.85 15.72
CA TYR A 36 -12.27 -2.52 14.40
C TYR A 36 -11.44 -1.51 13.60
N GLY A 37 -10.15 -1.34 13.90
CA GLY A 37 -9.28 -0.33 13.27
C GLY A 37 -9.53 1.10 13.74
N ILE A 38 -10.38 1.31 14.74
CA ILE A 38 -10.67 2.64 15.30
C ILE A 38 -9.59 3.06 16.31
N ALA A 39 -8.96 2.08 16.96
CA ALA A 39 -7.91 2.30 17.94
C ALA A 39 -7.09 1.01 18.13
N GLY A 40 -5.95 1.13 18.81
CA GLY A 40 -5.11 0.01 19.22
C GLY A 40 -4.02 -0.33 18.21
N CYS A 41 -3.41 -1.50 18.38
CA CYS A 41 -2.32 -1.94 17.52
C CYS A 41 -2.79 -2.77 16.32
N GLY A 42 -2.01 -2.71 15.26
CA GLY A 42 -2.13 -3.58 14.10
C GLY A 42 -1.18 -4.76 14.21
N THR A 43 -1.54 -5.87 13.56
CA THR A 43 -0.66 -7.04 13.45
C THR A 43 -0.72 -7.56 12.02
N LEU A 44 0.45 -7.68 11.39
CA LEU A 44 0.60 -8.41 10.14
C LEU A 44 0.77 -9.89 10.47
N LEU A 45 -0.15 -10.71 9.99
CA LEU A 45 -0.11 -12.16 10.16
C LEU A 45 0.31 -12.81 8.85
N VAL A 46 1.43 -13.53 8.87
CA VAL A 46 1.84 -14.40 7.76
C VAL A 46 1.41 -15.82 8.12
N LEU A 47 0.53 -16.38 7.31
CA LEU A 47 -0.11 -17.66 7.52
C LEU A 47 0.34 -18.65 6.45
N GLU A 48 0.39 -19.93 6.82
CA GLU A 48 0.71 -21.03 5.93
C GLU A 48 -0.44 -22.03 5.89
N GLN A 49 -0.87 -22.38 4.69
CA GLN A 49 -1.90 -23.35 4.41
C GLN A 49 -1.27 -24.72 4.16
N SER A 50 -1.57 -25.67 5.05
CA SER A 50 -1.21 -27.08 4.91
C SER A 50 -2.45 -27.93 4.66
N GLU A 51 -2.29 -29.24 4.44
CA GLU A 51 -3.43 -30.17 4.33
C GLU A 51 -4.31 -30.14 5.60
N GLY A 52 -3.69 -30.02 6.77
CA GLY A 52 -4.35 -30.05 8.09
C GLY A 52 -5.02 -28.74 8.52
N GLY A 53 -4.79 -27.62 7.83
CA GLY A 53 -5.40 -26.34 8.19
C GLY A 53 -4.54 -25.13 7.80
N ILE A 54 -4.87 -23.98 8.39
CA ILE A 54 -4.08 -22.75 8.27
C ILE A 54 -3.38 -22.54 9.61
N SER A 55 -2.06 -22.40 9.59
CA SER A 55 -1.22 -22.14 10.77
C SER A 55 -0.53 -20.78 10.65
N LEU A 56 -0.18 -20.20 11.80
CA LEU A 56 0.63 -18.98 11.86
C LEU A 56 2.09 -19.33 11.52
N PHE A 57 2.64 -18.68 10.49
CA PHE A 57 4.05 -18.78 10.13
C PHE A 57 4.87 -17.69 10.83
N ASN A 58 4.45 -16.42 10.71
CA ASN A 58 5.05 -15.28 11.39
C ASN A 58 3.99 -14.24 11.77
N SER A 59 4.30 -13.40 12.75
CA SER A 59 3.47 -12.25 13.13
C SER A 59 4.33 -11.04 13.44
N PHE A 60 3.93 -9.88 12.94
CA PHE A 60 4.61 -8.61 13.18
C PHE A 60 3.61 -7.61 13.76
N ASP A 61 3.92 -7.06 14.92
CA ASP A 61 3.08 -6.06 15.57
C ASP A 61 3.51 -4.64 15.18
N TRP A 62 2.53 -3.77 15.00
CA TRP A 62 2.72 -2.35 14.74
C TRP A 62 1.93 -1.49 15.72
N ASN A 63 2.41 -0.28 16.00
CA ASN A 63 1.84 0.59 17.04
C ASN A 63 0.45 1.15 16.71
N ASP A 64 0.01 1.05 15.44
CA ASP A 64 -1.29 1.51 14.96
C ASP A 64 -1.92 0.45 14.05
N GLY A 65 -3.20 0.59 13.73
CA GLY A 65 -3.95 -0.32 12.88
C GLY A 65 -3.30 -0.48 11.51
N LEU A 66 -3.21 -1.73 11.02
CA LEU A 66 -2.81 -2.04 9.66
C LEU A 66 -4.07 -2.25 8.82
N PHE A 67 -4.15 -1.54 7.69
CA PHE A 67 -5.33 -1.50 6.84
C PHE A 67 -5.16 -2.23 5.51
N ASP A 68 -3.93 -2.33 5.02
CA ASP A 68 -3.67 -3.03 3.77
C ASP A 68 -2.29 -3.69 3.77
N VAL A 69 -2.12 -4.71 2.94
CA VAL A 69 -0.87 -5.48 2.79
C VAL A 69 -0.67 -5.87 1.34
N THR A 70 0.57 -5.75 0.88
CA THR A 70 0.99 -6.25 -0.43
C THR A 70 2.30 -7.00 -0.37
N TRP A 71 2.43 -8.07 -1.14
CA TRP A 71 3.69 -8.80 -1.29
C TRP A 71 4.60 -8.09 -2.29
N SER A 72 5.90 -8.23 -2.07
CA SER A 72 6.86 -7.88 -3.10
C SER A 72 6.75 -8.85 -4.28
N GLU A 73 6.74 -8.30 -5.50
CA GLU A 73 6.80 -9.09 -6.74
C GLU A 73 8.25 -9.46 -7.14
N CYS A 74 9.25 -8.93 -6.42
CA CYS A 74 10.67 -9.17 -6.71
C CYS A 74 11.40 -9.94 -5.61
N ASN A 75 10.83 -10.04 -4.40
CA ASN A 75 11.43 -10.73 -3.27
C ASN A 75 10.39 -11.54 -2.47
N GLU A 76 10.60 -12.84 -2.35
CA GLU A 76 9.67 -13.79 -1.71
C GLU A 76 9.46 -13.59 -0.20
N HIS A 77 10.32 -12.80 0.44
CA HIS A 77 10.24 -12.55 1.88
C HIS A 77 9.74 -11.16 2.25
N VAL A 78 9.64 -10.24 1.28
CA VAL A 78 9.33 -8.83 1.55
C VAL A 78 7.83 -8.55 1.40
N LEU A 79 7.29 -7.81 2.36
CA LEU A 79 5.91 -7.33 2.37
C LEU A 79 5.88 -5.85 2.71
N VAL A 80 4.83 -5.16 2.26
CA VAL A 80 4.55 -3.78 2.66
C VAL A 80 3.15 -3.70 3.24
N THR A 81 3.01 -2.95 4.33
CA THR A 81 1.71 -2.66 4.94
C THR A 81 1.46 -1.17 5.03
N GLY A 82 0.21 -0.76 4.89
CA GLY A 82 -0.26 0.59 5.20
C GLY A 82 -0.85 0.66 6.61
N ALA A 83 -0.48 1.69 7.37
CA ALA A 83 -0.93 1.88 8.74
C ALA A 83 -1.75 3.17 8.95
N GLY A 84 -2.49 3.20 10.06
CA GLY A 84 -3.27 4.36 10.49
C GLY A 84 -2.45 5.59 10.90
N ASP A 85 -1.19 5.40 11.26
CA ASP A 85 -0.30 6.51 11.65
C ASP A 85 0.32 7.27 10.46
N GLY A 86 -0.14 6.97 9.23
CA GLY A 86 0.36 7.55 7.99
C GLY A 86 1.69 6.97 7.51
N SER A 87 2.15 5.87 8.09
CA SER A 87 3.38 5.20 7.65
C SER A 87 3.11 3.91 6.90
N LEU A 88 4.05 3.58 6.01
CA LEU A 88 4.15 2.26 5.39
C LEU A 88 5.29 1.51 6.06
N GLN A 89 5.08 0.24 6.39
CA GLN A 89 6.10 -0.61 7.00
C GLN A 89 6.50 -1.69 6.01
N ILE A 90 7.81 -1.85 5.84
CA ILE A 90 8.39 -2.91 5.02
C ILE A 90 8.84 -4.02 5.96
N TRP A 91 8.36 -5.23 5.74
CA TRP A 91 8.62 -6.38 6.59
C TRP A 91 9.43 -7.43 5.84
N ASP A 92 10.21 -8.20 6.60
CA ASP A 92 10.95 -9.35 6.09
C ASP A 92 10.54 -10.59 6.85
N THR A 93 9.94 -11.55 6.15
CA THR A 93 9.56 -12.84 6.73
C THR A 93 10.74 -13.72 7.12
N ALA A 94 11.94 -13.47 6.57
CA ALA A 94 13.17 -14.16 6.98
C ALA A 94 13.77 -13.56 8.26
N ASN A 95 13.46 -12.30 8.60
CA ASN A 95 13.97 -11.60 9.78
C ASN A 95 12.83 -11.04 10.66
N PRO A 96 12.33 -11.82 11.64
CA PRO A 96 11.16 -11.48 12.43
C PRO A 96 11.39 -10.42 13.53
N GLN A 97 12.50 -9.67 13.52
CA GLN A 97 12.84 -8.72 14.60
C GLN A 97 12.08 -7.40 14.53
N GLY A 98 11.51 -7.04 13.37
CA GLY A 98 10.80 -5.78 13.18
C GLY A 98 10.72 -5.37 11.71
N PRO A 99 10.24 -4.16 11.41
CA PRO A 99 10.22 -3.68 10.04
C PRO A 99 11.65 -3.38 9.57
N LEU A 100 11.98 -3.77 8.34
CA LEU A 100 13.23 -3.41 7.68
C LEU A 100 13.36 -1.89 7.55
N GLN A 101 12.26 -1.24 7.20
CA GLN A 101 12.20 0.19 6.96
C GLN A 101 10.77 0.69 7.14
N VAL A 102 10.65 1.95 7.55
CA VAL A 102 9.37 2.64 7.75
C VAL A 102 9.39 3.91 6.90
N LEU A 103 8.45 4.01 5.97
CA LEU A 103 8.28 5.15 5.09
C LEU A 103 7.16 6.03 5.64
N LYS A 104 7.48 7.26 6.05
CA LYS A 104 6.51 8.15 6.69
C LYS A 104 6.51 9.53 6.04
N GLU A 105 5.54 9.72 5.14
CA GLU A 105 5.24 11.03 4.57
C GLU A 105 3.74 11.34 4.51
N HIS A 106 2.86 10.31 4.49
CA HIS A 106 1.43 10.56 4.57
C HIS A 106 1.08 11.17 5.92
N THR A 107 0.17 12.13 5.91
CA THR A 107 -0.21 12.88 7.13
C THR A 107 -1.43 12.29 7.84
N GLN A 108 -2.08 11.31 7.21
CA GLN A 108 -3.26 10.60 7.68
C GLN A 108 -3.16 9.12 7.28
N GLU A 109 -4.14 8.32 7.69
CA GLU A 109 -4.23 6.87 7.52
C GLU A 109 -3.93 6.43 6.08
N VAL A 110 -3.11 5.39 5.93
CA VAL A 110 -2.85 4.73 4.64
C VAL A 110 -3.77 3.54 4.51
N TYR A 111 -4.76 3.66 3.63
CA TYR A 111 -5.81 2.66 3.47
C TYR A 111 -5.55 1.67 2.34
N SER A 112 -4.64 1.98 1.43
CA SER A 112 -4.33 1.11 0.31
C SER A 112 -2.84 1.14 0.02
N VAL A 113 -2.25 -0.03 -0.16
CA VAL A 113 -0.88 -0.21 -0.66
C VAL A 113 -0.90 -1.26 -1.76
N ASP A 114 -0.17 -1.01 -2.85
CA ASP A 114 -0.11 -1.96 -3.97
C ASP A 114 1.29 -1.96 -4.60
N TRP A 115 1.80 -3.15 -4.89
CA TRP A 115 3.12 -3.33 -5.50
C TRP A 115 3.01 -3.40 -7.02
N SER A 116 3.91 -2.73 -7.75
CA SER A 116 3.89 -2.78 -9.21
C SER A 116 4.17 -4.20 -9.71
N GLN A 117 3.19 -4.78 -10.42
CA GLN A 117 3.31 -6.09 -11.04
C GLN A 117 4.07 -6.05 -12.37
N THR A 118 4.50 -4.86 -12.81
CA THR A 118 5.27 -4.71 -14.04
C THR A 118 6.70 -5.17 -13.81
N ARG A 119 7.16 -6.16 -14.59
CA ARG A 119 8.51 -6.71 -14.48
C ARG A 119 9.58 -5.62 -14.56
N GLY A 120 10.38 -5.51 -13.50
CA GLY A 120 11.51 -4.59 -13.41
C GLY A 120 11.22 -3.27 -12.71
N GLU A 121 9.98 -3.02 -12.27
CA GLU A 121 9.64 -1.86 -11.44
C GLU A 121 9.56 -2.28 -9.97
N ASN A 122 10.43 -1.73 -9.13
CA ASN A 122 10.42 -1.94 -7.68
C ASN A 122 9.62 -0.85 -6.98
N LEU A 123 8.40 -0.59 -7.48
CA LEU A 123 7.58 0.54 -7.07
C LEU A 123 6.39 0.10 -6.22
N VAL A 124 6.13 0.85 -5.16
CA VAL A 124 4.94 0.70 -4.32
C VAL A 124 4.07 1.94 -4.48
N LEU A 125 2.77 1.73 -4.59
CA LEU A 125 1.75 2.77 -4.59
C LEU A 125 1.08 2.80 -3.23
N SER A 126 0.72 3.98 -2.75
CA SER A 126 -0.14 4.11 -1.57
C SER A 126 -1.21 5.17 -1.75
N GLY A 127 -2.40 4.88 -1.26
CA GLY A 127 -3.52 5.81 -1.15
C GLY A 127 -3.83 6.13 0.31
N SER A 128 -4.02 7.41 0.62
CA SER A 128 -4.25 7.88 1.98
C SER A 128 -5.47 8.80 2.10
N TRP A 129 -5.97 8.90 3.34
CA TRP A 129 -6.94 9.88 3.77
C TRP A 129 -6.44 11.33 3.74
N ASP A 130 -5.13 11.54 3.58
CA ASP A 130 -4.58 12.87 3.27
C ASP A 130 -4.92 13.35 1.85
N ARG A 131 -5.66 12.53 1.08
CA ARG A 131 -6.15 12.79 -0.27
C ARG A 131 -5.05 12.79 -1.32
N THR A 132 -3.90 12.20 -0.98
CA THR A 132 -2.79 12.03 -1.91
C THR A 132 -2.57 10.56 -2.22
N VAL A 133 -2.11 10.31 -3.44
CA VAL A 133 -1.49 9.04 -3.82
C VAL A 133 0.01 9.25 -3.86
N LYS A 134 0.79 8.35 -3.27
CA LYS A 134 2.26 8.42 -3.31
C LYS A 134 2.84 7.19 -4.00
N VAL A 135 3.93 7.40 -4.74
CA VAL A 135 4.74 6.34 -5.33
C VAL A 135 6.07 6.28 -4.63
N TRP A 136 6.47 5.07 -4.24
CA TRP A 136 7.64 4.80 -3.43
C TRP A 136 8.60 3.88 -4.18
N ASP A 137 9.89 4.16 -4.01
CA ASP A 137 10.99 3.26 -4.34
C ASP A 137 11.62 2.85 -3.01
N LEU A 138 11.67 1.55 -2.73
CA LEU A 138 12.14 1.05 -1.44
C LEU A 138 13.63 1.30 -1.20
N GLU A 139 14.40 1.61 -2.25
CA GLU A 139 15.80 2.01 -2.11
C GLU A 139 15.95 3.43 -1.55
N ARG A 140 14.84 4.18 -1.45
CA ARG A 140 14.82 5.58 -1.01
C ARG A 140 13.91 5.74 0.21
N PRO A 141 14.28 6.61 1.16
CA PRO A 141 13.44 6.89 2.33
C PRO A 141 12.27 7.84 2.02
N GLN A 142 12.27 8.49 0.85
CA GLN A 142 11.29 9.49 0.44
C GLN A 142 10.48 9.00 -0.76
N SER A 143 9.24 9.48 -0.89
CA SER A 143 8.41 9.17 -2.05
C SER A 143 9.03 9.74 -3.32
N LEU A 144 8.95 8.98 -4.41
CA LEU A 144 9.35 9.45 -5.73
C LEU A 144 8.41 10.54 -6.23
N CYS A 145 7.12 10.37 -5.98
CA CYS A 145 6.07 11.28 -6.41
C CYS A 145 4.90 11.31 -5.44
N THR A 146 4.24 12.46 -5.41
CA THR A 146 3.00 12.70 -4.70
C THR A 146 1.98 13.29 -5.68
N PHE A 147 0.90 12.56 -5.89
CA PHE A 147 -0.21 12.98 -6.75
C PHE A 147 -1.28 13.63 -5.89
N GLN A 148 -1.63 14.86 -6.25
CA GLN A 148 -2.66 15.67 -5.61
C GLN A 148 -3.72 15.98 -6.66
N GLY A 149 -4.99 15.80 -6.30
CA GLY A 149 -6.11 15.97 -7.24
C GLY A 149 -7.43 15.46 -6.68
N HIS A 150 -7.38 14.48 -5.78
CA HIS A 150 -8.56 14.02 -5.05
C HIS A 150 -9.05 15.07 -4.04
N GLU A 151 -10.34 15.36 -4.08
CA GLU A 151 -10.97 16.28 -3.12
C GLU A 151 -11.37 15.60 -1.80
N GLY A 152 -11.57 14.27 -1.84
CA GLY A 152 -11.92 13.42 -0.70
C GLY A 152 -10.89 12.35 -0.39
N VAL A 153 -11.13 11.58 0.67
CA VAL A 153 -10.23 10.52 1.13
C VAL A 153 -10.09 9.42 0.07
N ILE A 154 -8.89 8.86 -0.09
CA ILE A 154 -8.64 7.76 -1.02
C ILE A 154 -8.80 6.44 -0.28
N TYR A 155 -9.61 5.55 -0.84
CA TYR A 155 -9.86 4.22 -0.27
C TYR A 155 -9.09 3.12 -0.97
N SER A 156 -8.75 3.31 -2.24
CA SER A 156 -8.03 2.30 -3.03
C SER A 156 -7.19 2.99 -4.09
N ALA A 157 -5.95 2.54 -4.24
CA ALA A 157 -5.05 2.91 -5.32
C ALA A 157 -4.32 1.65 -5.78
N VAL A 158 -4.42 1.32 -7.08
CA VAL A 158 -3.87 0.07 -7.63
C VAL A 158 -3.10 0.33 -8.92
N TRP A 159 -1.99 -0.37 -9.11
CA TRP A 159 -1.24 -0.40 -10.35
C TRP A 159 -2.01 -1.12 -11.45
N SER A 160 -1.77 -0.71 -12.70
CA SER A 160 -2.18 -1.49 -13.86
C SER A 160 -1.22 -2.68 -14.02
N PRO A 161 -1.72 -3.92 -14.11
CA PRO A 161 -0.89 -5.08 -14.38
C PRO A 161 -0.43 -5.17 -15.86
N HIS A 162 -0.89 -4.26 -16.72
CA HIS A 162 -0.67 -4.31 -18.16
C HIS A 162 0.08 -3.10 -18.70
N VAL A 163 -0.09 -1.94 -18.08
CA VAL A 163 0.50 -0.69 -18.55
C VAL A 163 1.49 -0.19 -17.49
N PRO A 164 2.80 -0.27 -17.76
CA PRO A 164 3.84 0.26 -16.89
C PRO A 164 3.56 1.72 -16.50
N GLY A 165 3.74 2.05 -15.23
CA GLY A 165 3.52 3.41 -14.73
C GLY A 165 2.07 3.90 -14.74
N CYS A 166 1.08 3.07 -15.09
CA CYS A 166 -0.33 3.46 -14.99
C CYS A 166 -0.94 2.90 -13.70
N PHE A 167 -1.72 3.71 -13.00
CA PHE A 167 -2.47 3.29 -11.82
C PHE A 167 -3.89 3.88 -11.84
N ALA A 168 -4.77 3.37 -10.99
CA ALA A 168 -6.10 3.89 -10.80
C ALA A 168 -6.33 4.14 -9.30
N SER A 169 -7.03 5.23 -8.97
CA SER A 169 -7.39 5.56 -7.59
C SER A 169 -8.87 5.93 -7.47
N ALA A 170 -9.45 5.54 -6.34
CA ALA A 170 -10.84 5.79 -5.99
C ALA A 170 -10.92 6.59 -4.69
N SER A 171 -11.60 7.73 -4.74
CA SER A 171 -11.87 8.57 -3.56
C SER A 171 -13.35 8.80 -3.34
N GLU A 172 -13.67 9.22 -2.12
CA GLU A 172 -14.98 9.82 -1.83
C GLU A 172 -15.19 11.09 -2.66
N ARG A 173 -16.43 11.32 -3.10
CA ARG A 173 -16.85 12.57 -3.75
C ARG A 173 -17.55 13.46 -2.72
N PRO A 174 -17.32 14.79 -2.68
CA PRO A 174 -18.05 15.67 -1.79
C PRO A 174 -19.55 15.62 -2.06
N GLY A 175 -20.38 15.30 -1.05
CA GLY A 175 -21.84 15.38 -1.14
C GLY A 175 -22.64 14.11 -0.78
N GLY A 176 -22.03 13.05 -0.25
CA GLY A 176 -22.76 11.93 0.39
C GLY A 176 -23.43 10.93 -0.56
N SER A 177 -23.30 11.08 -1.88
CA SER A 177 -23.65 10.01 -2.83
C SER A 177 -22.41 9.17 -3.13
N SER A 178 -22.39 7.94 -2.62
CA SER A 178 -21.39 6.92 -2.91
C SER A 178 -21.38 6.60 -4.41
N SER A 179 -20.57 7.34 -5.15
CA SER A 179 -20.23 7.05 -6.55
C SER A 179 -18.72 7.02 -6.65
N VAL A 180 -18.20 5.93 -7.22
CA VAL A 180 -16.77 5.71 -7.47
C VAL A 180 -16.33 6.76 -8.50
N GLY A 181 -15.68 7.82 -8.03
CA GLY A 181 -14.96 8.72 -8.91
C GLY A 181 -13.64 8.07 -9.27
N THR A 182 -13.55 7.44 -10.45
CA THR A 182 -12.26 7.05 -11.02
C THR A 182 -11.52 8.33 -11.42
N SER A 183 -10.56 8.77 -10.62
CA SER A 183 -9.56 9.73 -11.11
C SER A 183 -8.59 8.96 -12.01
N ALA A 184 -8.99 8.72 -13.26
CA ALA A 184 -8.09 8.20 -14.28
C ALA A 184 -7.24 9.31 -14.94
N GLN A 185 -7.44 10.58 -14.53
CA GLN A 185 -6.84 11.73 -15.22
C GLN A 185 -5.37 11.95 -14.86
N ASP A 186 -4.92 11.59 -13.65
CA ASP A 186 -3.54 11.81 -13.21
C ASP A 186 -2.57 10.68 -13.61
N SER A 187 -3.06 9.46 -13.85
CA SER A 187 -2.23 8.33 -14.27
C SER A 187 -1.79 8.40 -15.73
N GLU A 188 -2.55 9.09 -16.60
CA GLU A 188 -2.13 9.39 -17.97
C GLU A 188 -0.90 10.32 -18.02
N ALA A 189 -0.70 11.17 -16.99
CA ALA A 189 0.42 12.10 -16.94
C ALA A 189 1.76 11.40 -16.64
N TRP A 190 1.79 10.45 -15.70
CA TRP A 190 2.99 9.65 -15.41
C TRP A 190 3.33 8.70 -16.55
N CYS A 191 2.34 7.99 -17.11
CA CYS A 191 2.54 7.05 -18.20
C CYS A 191 3.19 7.71 -19.44
N ARG A 192 2.99 9.02 -19.64
CA ARG A 192 3.61 9.81 -20.71
C ARG A 192 4.96 10.42 -20.37
N GLN A 193 5.29 10.65 -19.10
CA GLN A 193 6.44 11.47 -18.69
C GLN A 193 7.54 10.69 -17.95
N GLY A 194 7.27 9.46 -17.49
CA GLY A 194 8.19 8.72 -16.63
C GLY A 194 8.42 9.42 -15.29
N PRO A 195 9.37 8.96 -14.46
CA PRO A 195 9.69 9.62 -13.20
C PRO A 195 10.23 11.03 -13.45
N VAL A 196 9.35 12.02 -13.29
CA VAL A 196 9.73 13.43 -13.33
C VAL A 196 10.52 13.69 -12.06
N THR A 197 11.84 13.83 -12.21
CA THR A 197 12.69 14.36 -11.14
C THR A 197 12.12 15.71 -10.73
N ALA A 198 11.62 15.83 -9.50
CA ALA A 198 11.23 17.11 -8.91
C ALA A 198 12.46 18.03 -8.90
N GLY A 199 12.57 18.86 -9.93
CA GLY A 199 13.78 19.59 -10.26
C GLY A 199 13.49 21.04 -10.62
N LYS A 200 13.53 21.88 -9.58
CA LYS A 200 13.73 23.33 -9.56
C LYS A 200 12.53 24.20 -9.95
N GLY A 201 12.07 24.93 -8.93
CA GLY A 201 11.21 26.09 -9.08
C GLY A 201 11.76 27.06 -10.14
N SER A 202 10.86 27.49 -11.01
CA SER A 202 11.08 28.58 -11.95
C SER A 202 11.26 29.88 -11.18
N GLY A 203 12.51 30.15 -10.78
CA GLY A 203 12.94 31.49 -10.39
C GLY A 203 12.79 32.42 -11.58
N SER A 204 11.84 33.35 -11.48
CA SER A 204 11.65 34.46 -12.39
C SER A 204 12.90 35.36 -12.38
N ALA A 205 13.68 35.34 -13.46
CA ALA A 205 14.71 36.34 -13.70
C ALA A 205 14.04 37.60 -14.30
N PRO A 206 14.25 38.81 -13.76
CA PRO A 206 13.69 40.02 -14.34
C PRO A 206 14.44 40.38 -15.62
N ARG A 207 13.66 40.76 -16.64
CA ARG A 207 14.11 41.36 -17.89
C ARG A 207 15.01 42.57 -17.61
N ARG A 208 16.23 42.57 -18.14
CA ARG A 208 16.96 43.83 -18.39
C ARG A 208 16.54 44.35 -19.76
N GLY A 209 15.91 45.53 -19.76
CA GLY A 209 15.67 46.32 -20.95
C GLY A 209 16.95 46.99 -21.45
N SER A 210 16.90 47.31 -22.75
CA SER A 210 17.74 48.20 -23.58
C SER A 210 18.90 48.94 -22.91
#